data_AF-A0A7V9HTD4-F1
#
_entry.id   AF-A0A7V9HTD4-F1
#
_cell.length_a   1.000
_cell.length_b   1.000
_cell.length_c   1.000
_cell.angle_alpha   90.00
_cell.angle_beta   90.00
_cell.angle_gamma   90.00
#
_symmetry.space_group_name_H-M   'P 1'
#
loop_
_entity.id
_entity.type
_entity.pdbx_description
1 polymer ?
#
loop_
_entity_poly.entity_id
_entity_poly.type
_entity_poly.pdbx_seq_one_letter_code
_entity_poly.pdbx_strand_id
1 'polypeptide(L)'
;MKSSPYIGRRAQTIFAGLLLVVLAIAPISCFEDESYQPYYGRVVVRSSQDFRWIDGGLPQTFDPAFAAAPPDTDVVRAIFEGLTDYDPRTLAPVPAVATRWESSDEGRTWTFYLREEARWSNGEAVTAKDFVDSWQRTVKIGDLAPHTNLLSNIQGARLVPPAERLATNGKRARQDQESSAAVNSRRDSRRDSRPDSRPDSKRLGVEAVSDRQLRVYLQSPDLNFPALVAHPVFRPVKLTDEDTLQRIGPLGLVSNGAFMLAKSEADRVLLERAGNYWDKQEVNLERVEFVGTKNSEAALTAYRAGEVDAVSNSAFEPLALKLLAPYKDFRRETYGALTYYSFNVLHEPFDDVRVREALAIAIDRDRLSQDELGGATEPAKKFLPEAMSGSKVVVAKAELLEKDIVRAQKLLAEAGFPDGDGFPTVKLLINRNEQQRLVAQSIASMWRSVLN
;
A
#
# COMPACT_ATOMS: atom_id res chain seq x y z
N MET A 1 -27.75 116.29 -41.76
CA MET A 1 -26.72 117.07 -42.49
C MET A 1 -25.50 116.17 -42.65
N LYS A 2 -25.22 115.65 -43.86
CA LYS A 2 -24.01 115.93 -44.67
C LYS A 2 -22.70 115.97 -43.84
N SER A 3 -21.64 115.20 -44.08
CA SER A 3 -21.23 114.37 -45.23
C SER A 3 -19.85 113.73 -45.00
N SER A 4 -19.64 112.52 -45.57
CA SER A 4 -18.41 112.04 -46.28
C SER A 4 -17.16 111.50 -45.52
N PRO A 5 -16.27 110.67 -46.15
CA PRO A 5 -16.53 109.50 -47.02
C PRO A 5 -15.44 108.35 -47.05
N TYR A 6 -15.78 107.26 -47.77
CA TYR A 6 -14.98 106.45 -48.74
C TYR A 6 -14.01 105.27 -48.39
N ILE A 7 -14.28 104.11 -49.05
CA ILE A 7 -13.40 103.06 -49.69
C ILE A 7 -12.69 102.05 -48.76
N GLY A 8 -12.66 100.72 -48.98
CA GLY A 8 -13.23 99.85 -50.02
C GLY A 8 -12.63 98.41 -50.02
N ARG A 9 -13.13 97.58 -50.97
CA ARG A 9 -12.65 96.28 -51.54
C ARG A 9 -12.86 94.98 -50.73
N ARG A 10 -13.76 94.08 -51.21
CA ARG A 10 -13.59 92.88 -52.10
C ARG A 10 -13.02 91.65 -51.35
N ALA A 11 -13.30 90.38 -51.62
CA ALA A 11 -14.34 89.55 -52.26
C ALA A 11 -13.72 88.14 -52.42
N GLN A 12 -14.44 87.05 -52.08
CA GLN A 12 -14.41 85.69 -52.72
C GLN A 12 -13.05 84.91 -52.73
N THR A 13 -12.89 83.58 -52.68
CA THR A 13 -13.72 82.35 -52.73
C THR A 13 -12.77 81.13 -52.51
N ILE A 14 -13.25 80.09 -51.80
CA ILE A 14 -13.25 78.64 -52.17
C ILE A 14 -11.97 77.73 -52.18
N PHE A 15 -12.20 76.52 -51.65
CA PHE A 15 -11.72 75.14 -51.95
C PHE A 15 -10.73 74.39 -51.02
N ALA A 16 -11.31 73.35 -50.37
CA ALA A 16 -10.86 72.02 -49.92
C ALA A 16 -9.42 71.71 -49.46
N GLY A 17 -9.34 70.89 -48.41
CA GLY A 17 -8.16 70.09 -48.10
C GLY A 17 -8.32 69.16 -46.88
N LEU A 18 -8.68 67.91 -47.18
CA LEU A 18 -8.40 66.65 -46.48
C LEU A 18 -8.74 66.44 -44.98
N LEU A 19 -9.60 65.43 -44.80
CA LEU A 19 -9.89 64.66 -43.59
C LEU A 19 -8.62 63.93 -43.08
N LEU A 20 -8.17 64.20 -41.86
CA LEU A 20 -7.12 63.46 -41.17
C LEU A 20 -7.78 62.56 -40.11
N VAL A 21 -7.89 61.28 -40.41
CA VAL A 21 -8.36 60.23 -39.50
C VAL A 21 -7.28 60.02 -38.43
N VAL A 22 -7.55 60.45 -37.21
CA VAL A 22 -6.73 60.14 -36.03
C VAL A 22 -7.05 58.71 -35.60
N LEU A 23 -6.16 57.78 -35.96
CA LEU A 23 -6.11 56.42 -35.42
C LEU A 23 -5.70 56.51 -33.94
N ALA A 24 -6.69 56.44 -33.05
CA ALA A 24 -6.46 56.22 -31.63
C ALA A 24 -5.93 54.79 -31.45
N ILE A 25 -4.61 54.66 -31.30
CA ILE A 25 -3.97 53.42 -30.84
C ILE A 25 -4.33 53.28 -29.36
N ALA A 26 -5.40 52.57 -29.06
CA ALA A 26 -5.62 52.04 -27.72
C ALA A 26 -4.53 50.99 -27.45
N PRO A 27 -3.78 51.04 -26.33
CA PRO A 27 -2.95 49.93 -25.94
C PRO A 27 -3.88 48.75 -25.62
N ILE A 28 -3.93 47.80 -26.54
CA ILE A 28 -4.44 46.46 -26.30
C ILE A 28 -3.53 45.89 -25.21
N SER A 29 -3.97 45.94 -23.95
CA SER A 29 -3.46 45.06 -22.91
C SER A 29 -3.86 43.64 -23.28
N CYS A 30 -3.07 43.01 -24.14
CA CYS A 30 -2.96 41.55 -24.20
C CYS A 30 -1.79 41.15 -23.29
N PHE A 31 -1.92 41.44 -22.00
CA PHE A 31 -1.42 40.52 -21.00
C PHE A 31 -2.68 39.93 -20.40
N GLU A 32 -3.14 38.80 -20.95
CA GLU A 32 -3.88 37.86 -20.12
C GLU A 32 -2.96 37.62 -18.92
N ASP A 33 -3.38 38.14 -17.76
CA ASP A 33 -2.87 37.70 -16.48
C ASP A 33 -2.91 36.17 -16.56
N GLU A 34 -1.75 35.51 -16.55
CA GLU A 34 -1.67 34.05 -16.42
C GLU A 34 -2.32 33.74 -15.08
N SER A 35 -3.64 33.63 -15.11
CA SER A 35 -4.47 33.55 -13.93
C SER A 35 -3.94 32.39 -13.11
N TYR A 36 -3.39 32.71 -11.94
CA TYR A 36 -2.88 31.75 -10.99
C TYR A 36 -3.87 30.58 -10.91
N GLN A 37 -3.47 29.41 -11.39
CA GLN A 37 -4.28 28.20 -11.34
C GLN A 37 -3.96 27.51 -10.01
N PRO A 38 -4.82 27.61 -8.98
CA PRO A 38 -4.54 27.04 -7.66
C PRO A 38 -4.50 25.50 -7.67
N TYR A 39 -5.01 24.87 -8.72
CA TYR A 39 -5.08 23.42 -8.89
C TYR A 39 -4.34 23.02 -10.16
N TYR A 40 -3.66 21.88 -10.10
CA TYR A 40 -2.98 21.30 -11.26
C TYR A 40 -3.98 20.62 -12.20
N GLY A 41 -4.90 19.85 -11.62
CA GLY A 41 -5.97 19.15 -12.33
C GLY A 41 -7.07 20.10 -12.81
N ARG A 42 -7.75 19.70 -13.88
CA ARG A 42 -9.01 20.35 -14.28
C ARG A 42 -10.16 19.74 -13.50
N VAL A 43 -10.87 20.58 -12.73
CA VAL A 43 -12.10 20.17 -12.05
C VAL A 43 -13.22 20.02 -13.08
N VAL A 44 -13.62 18.78 -13.33
CA VAL A 44 -14.80 18.46 -14.16
C VAL A 44 -15.90 17.99 -13.22
N VAL A 45 -16.87 18.86 -12.91
CA VAL A 45 -18.05 18.49 -12.11
C VAL A 45 -18.92 17.57 -12.97
N ARG A 46 -19.12 16.33 -12.50
CA ARG A 46 -19.93 15.32 -13.19
C ARG A 46 -21.22 15.09 -12.44
N SER A 47 -22.26 14.70 -13.17
CA SER A 47 -23.55 14.32 -12.59
C SER A 47 -23.53 12.92 -11.95
N SER A 48 -22.57 12.06 -12.32
CA SER A 48 -22.39 10.73 -11.73
C SER A 48 -21.43 10.76 -10.53
N GLN A 49 -21.69 9.90 -9.53
CA GLN A 49 -20.81 9.69 -8.37
C GLN A 49 -19.73 8.65 -8.69
N ASP A 50 -19.02 8.86 -9.80
CA ASP A 50 -17.95 7.98 -10.27
C ASP A 50 -16.59 8.52 -9.79
N PHE A 51 -15.74 7.63 -9.27
CA PHE A 51 -14.36 7.95 -8.90
C PHE A 51 -13.38 7.15 -9.77
N ARG A 52 -12.59 7.85 -10.60
CA ARG A 52 -11.60 7.23 -11.49
C ARG A 52 -10.20 7.47 -10.95
N TRP A 53 -9.41 6.42 -10.90
CA TRP A 53 -8.21 6.41 -10.09
C TRP A 53 -7.07 5.70 -10.80
N ILE A 54 -5.95 6.40 -10.96
CA ILE A 54 -4.68 5.76 -11.32
C ILE A 54 -3.93 5.49 -10.02
N ASP A 55 -3.74 4.22 -9.71
CA ASP A 55 -3.13 3.80 -8.45
C ASP A 55 -1.82 3.02 -8.68
N GLY A 56 -0.86 3.67 -9.34
CA GLY A 56 0.40 3.07 -9.79
C GLY A 56 0.27 2.09 -10.96
N GLY A 57 -0.88 1.41 -11.08
CA GLY A 57 -1.22 0.49 -12.16
C GLY A 57 -2.62 -0.11 -11.97
N LEU A 58 -2.91 -1.19 -12.71
CA LEU A 58 -4.14 -1.97 -12.50
C LEU A 58 -3.93 -3.07 -11.46
N PRO A 59 -4.95 -3.40 -10.65
CA PRO A 59 -4.93 -4.58 -9.80
C PRO A 59 -4.61 -5.85 -10.61
N GLN A 60 -3.69 -6.65 -10.10
CA GLN A 60 -3.26 -7.94 -10.64
C GLN A 60 -3.88 -9.13 -9.89
N THR A 61 -4.37 -8.90 -8.66
CA THR A 61 -5.12 -9.90 -7.91
C THR A 61 -6.29 -9.29 -7.14
N PHE A 62 -7.35 -10.08 -7.00
CA PHE A 62 -8.53 -9.77 -6.20
C PHE A 62 -8.62 -10.68 -4.96
N ASP A 63 -7.64 -11.57 -4.77
CA ASP A 63 -7.62 -12.54 -3.69
C ASP A 63 -6.95 -11.94 -2.44
N PRO A 64 -7.67 -11.80 -1.32
CA PRO A 64 -7.11 -11.22 -0.10
C PRO A 64 -5.84 -11.92 0.41
N ALA A 65 -5.67 -13.21 0.13
CA ALA A 65 -4.46 -13.95 0.53
C ALA A 65 -3.21 -13.54 -0.26
N PHE A 66 -3.37 -13.02 -1.48
CA PHE A 66 -2.26 -12.67 -2.38
C PHE A 66 -2.04 -11.17 -2.56
N ALA A 67 -2.97 -10.33 -2.12
CA ALA A 67 -2.81 -8.88 -2.15
C ALA A 67 -1.69 -8.42 -1.20
N ALA A 68 -0.62 -7.86 -1.79
CA ALA A 68 0.60 -7.50 -1.06
C ALA A 68 0.77 -5.99 -0.86
N ALA A 69 0.36 -5.20 -1.86
CA ALA A 69 0.51 -3.76 -1.89
C ALA A 69 -0.56 -3.15 -2.80
N PRO A 70 -0.76 -1.83 -2.78
CA PRO A 70 -1.54 -1.16 -3.81
C PRO A 70 -0.99 -1.45 -5.21
N PRO A 71 -1.86 -1.56 -6.24
CA PRO A 71 -3.31 -1.37 -6.18
C PRO A 71 -4.12 -2.59 -5.69
N ASP A 72 -3.48 -3.75 -5.50
CA ASP A 72 -4.16 -5.01 -5.12
C ASP A 72 -4.84 -4.91 -3.75
N THR A 73 -4.17 -4.30 -2.77
CA THR A 73 -4.76 -4.12 -1.43
C THR A 73 -5.94 -3.17 -1.45
N ASP A 74 -5.93 -2.17 -2.33
CA ASP A 74 -6.94 -1.12 -2.35
C ASP A 74 -8.22 -1.61 -3.03
N VAL A 75 -8.08 -2.40 -4.11
CA VAL A 75 -9.24 -3.11 -4.67
C VAL A 75 -9.80 -4.12 -3.68
N VAL A 76 -8.96 -4.92 -3.00
CA VAL A 76 -9.43 -5.90 -2.00
C VAL A 76 -10.14 -5.22 -0.84
N ARG A 77 -9.66 -4.04 -0.42
CA ARG A 77 -10.32 -3.25 0.63
C ARG A 77 -11.70 -2.74 0.21
N ALA A 78 -11.89 -2.42 -1.07
CA ALA A 78 -13.16 -1.97 -1.60
C ALA A 78 -14.18 -3.12 -1.72
N ILE A 79 -13.74 -4.31 -2.15
CA ILE A 79 -14.66 -5.41 -2.50
C ILE A 79 -14.88 -6.45 -1.42
N PHE A 80 -13.97 -6.62 -0.45
CA PHE A 80 -14.15 -7.48 0.71
C PHE A 80 -14.20 -6.64 1.98
N GLU A 81 -14.77 -7.15 3.07
CA GLU A 81 -14.75 -6.50 4.39
C GLU A 81 -14.36 -7.52 5.48
N GLY A 82 -13.44 -7.13 6.36
CA GLY A 82 -12.91 -7.98 7.45
C GLY A 82 -13.75 -7.93 8.73
N LEU A 83 -13.26 -8.59 9.79
CA LEU A 83 -13.89 -8.50 11.12
C LEU A 83 -13.89 -7.07 11.65
N THR A 84 -12.77 -6.38 11.48
CA THR A 84 -12.54 -4.98 11.84
C THR A 84 -12.02 -4.22 10.62
N ASP A 85 -12.04 -2.89 10.68
CA ASP A 85 -11.27 -2.04 9.77
C ASP A 85 -10.48 -1.00 10.57
N TYR A 86 -9.72 -0.15 9.89
CA TYR A 86 -8.96 0.93 10.50
C TYR A 86 -9.74 2.24 10.44
N ASP A 87 -9.82 2.96 11.56
CA ASP A 87 -10.22 4.36 11.53
C ASP A 87 -9.21 5.14 10.65
N PRO A 88 -9.67 5.91 9.65
CA PRO A 88 -8.79 6.52 8.65
C PRO A 88 -7.88 7.62 9.21
N ARG A 89 -8.09 8.07 10.47
CA ARG A 89 -7.28 9.11 11.11
C ARG A 89 -6.37 8.56 12.18
N THR A 90 -6.88 7.63 13.00
CA THR A 90 -6.17 7.12 14.18
C THR A 90 -5.55 5.75 13.96
N LEU A 91 -5.96 5.03 12.90
CA LEU A 91 -5.63 3.63 12.64
C LEU A 91 -6.02 2.69 13.79
N ALA A 92 -6.88 3.14 14.70
CA ALA A 92 -7.48 2.29 15.71
C ALA A 92 -8.44 1.29 15.03
N PRO A 93 -8.54 0.05 15.53
CA PRO A 93 -9.52 -0.90 15.01
C PRO A 93 -10.94 -0.41 15.29
N VAL A 94 -11.77 -0.39 14.26
CA VAL A 94 -13.20 -0.06 14.32
C VAL A 94 -14.07 -1.25 13.90
N PRO A 95 -15.34 -1.31 14.35
CA PRO A 95 -16.30 -2.32 13.90
C PRO A 95 -16.48 -2.33 12.37
N ALA A 96 -16.36 -3.52 11.78
CA ALA A 96 -16.67 -3.79 10.37
C ALA A 96 -17.71 -4.93 10.32
N VAL A 97 -17.40 -6.13 9.80
CA VAL A 97 -18.31 -7.28 9.88
C VAL A 97 -18.60 -7.67 11.34
N ALA A 98 -17.62 -7.52 12.24
CA ALA A 98 -17.85 -7.65 13.67
C ALA A 98 -18.35 -6.33 14.27
N THR A 99 -19.49 -6.38 14.97
CA THR A 99 -20.06 -5.24 15.71
C THR A 99 -19.27 -4.89 16.97
N ARG A 100 -18.66 -5.91 17.59
CA ARG A 100 -17.88 -5.84 18.82
C ARG A 100 -17.00 -7.07 18.97
N TRP A 101 -16.04 -7.00 19.88
CA TRP A 101 -15.17 -8.10 20.26
C TRP A 101 -14.80 -8.02 21.74
N GLU A 102 -14.43 -9.16 22.31
CA GLU A 102 -14.00 -9.29 23.70
C GLU A 102 -12.74 -10.14 23.78
N SER A 103 -11.85 -9.80 24.71
CA SER A 103 -10.69 -10.61 25.04
C SER A 103 -10.86 -11.31 26.38
N SER A 104 -10.29 -12.51 26.48
CA SER A 104 -10.12 -13.26 27.73
C SER A 104 -8.74 -13.93 27.75
N ASP A 105 -8.42 -14.60 28.87
CA ASP A 105 -7.11 -15.25 29.07
C ASP A 105 -5.94 -14.30 28.77
N GLU A 106 -6.01 -13.09 29.34
CA GLU A 106 -5.01 -12.02 29.20
C GLU A 106 -4.70 -11.62 27.74
N GLY A 107 -5.69 -11.73 26.84
CA GLY A 107 -5.50 -11.40 25.42
C GLY A 107 -5.02 -12.56 24.57
N ARG A 108 -5.12 -13.80 25.08
CA ARG A 108 -4.88 -15.03 24.30
C ARG A 108 -6.13 -15.56 23.62
N THR A 109 -7.32 -15.22 24.10
CA THR A 109 -8.57 -15.63 23.47
C THR A 109 -9.37 -14.41 23.07
N TRP A 110 -9.84 -14.38 21.82
CA TRP A 110 -10.66 -13.30 21.27
C TRP A 110 -11.97 -13.86 20.75
N THR A 111 -13.09 -13.21 21.08
CA THR A 111 -14.40 -13.54 20.53
C THR A 111 -14.95 -12.33 19.77
N PHE A 112 -15.29 -12.51 18.51
CA PHE A 112 -15.88 -11.50 17.62
C PHE A 112 -17.37 -11.81 17.38
N TYR A 113 -18.20 -10.78 17.43
CA TYR A 113 -19.65 -10.88 17.27
C TYR A 113 -20.09 -10.23 15.95
N LEU A 114 -20.50 -11.05 14.99
CA LEU A 114 -20.75 -10.63 13.61
C LEU A 114 -22.15 -10.03 13.45
N ARG A 115 -22.28 -9.05 12.55
CA ARG A 115 -23.56 -8.45 12.13
C ARG A 115 -24.51 -9.49 11.54
N GLU A 116 -25.80 -9.34 11.79
CA GLU A 116 -26.83 -10.18 11.17
C GLU A 116 -27.11 -9.77 9.73
N GLU A 117 -26.80 -8.52 9.38
CA GLU A 117 -27.03 -7.87 8.10
C GLU A 117 -25.88 -8.08 7.11
N ALA A 118 -24.75 -8.64 7.55
CA ALA A 118 -23.60 -8.87 6.67
C ALA A 118 -23.97 -9.89 5.57
N ARG A 119 -23.81 -9.49 4.31
CA ARG A 119 -24.14 -10.29 3.13
C ARG A 119 -22.98 -10.35 2.15
N TRP A 120 -22.83 -11.52 1.53
CA TRP A 120 -22.06 -11.71 0.30
C TRP A 120 -22.82 -11.10 -0.88
N SER A 121 -22.12 -10.69 -1.95
CA SER A 121 -22.69 -10.08 -3.16
C SER A 121 -23.74 -10.95 -3.85
N ASN A 122 -23.72 -12.26 -3.62
CA ASN A 122 -24.73 -13.20 -4.11
C ASN A 122 -25.99 -13.30 -3.22
N GLY A 123 -26.05 -12.54 -2.12
CA GLY A 123 -27.19 -12.48 -1.21
C GLY A 123 -27.12 -13.42 -0.01
N GLU A 124 -26.13 -14.32 0.05
CA GLU A 124 -25.94 -15.20 1.21
C GLU A 124 -25.45 -14.42 2.44
N ALA A 125 -25.72 -14.94 3.63
CA ALA A 125 -25.15 -14.40 4.87
C ALA A 125 -23.64 -14.61 4.93
N VAL A 126 -22.90 -13.59 5.36
CA VAL A 126 -21.51 -13.76 5.84
C VAL A 126 -21.58 -14.35 7.25
N THR A 127 -20.85 -15.41 7.53
CA THR A 127 -20.88 -16.15 8.80
C THR A 127 -19.48 -16.32 9.39
N ALA A 128 -19.42 -16.71 10.67
CA ALA A 128 -18.14 -17.05 11.31
C ALA A 128 -17.42 -18.21 10.58
N LYS A 129 -18.16 -19.14 9.95
CA LYS A 129 -17.56 -20.23 9.17
C LYS A 129 -16.74 -19.70 7.99
N ASP A 130 -17.22 -18.65 7.31
CA ASP A 130 -16.50 -18.08 6.17
C ASP A 130 -15.09 -17.58 6.59
N PHE A 131 -14.95 -17.02 7.80
CA PHE A 131 -13.64 -16.62 8.34
C PHE A 131 -12.77 -17.81 8.72
N VAL A 132 -13.34 -18.84 9.36
CA VAL A 132 -12.63 -20.08 9.69
C VAL A 132 -12.02 -20.69 8.42
N ASP A 133 -12.84 -20.87 7.39
CA ASP A 133 -12.45 -21.50 6.12
C ASP A 133 -11.39 -20.67 5.40
N SER A 134 -11.57 -19.35 5.36
CA SER A 134 -10.64 -18.42 4.70
C SER A 134 -9.27 -18.42 5.37
N TRP A 135 -9.22 -18.37 6.70
CA TRP A 135 -7.95 -18.34 7.43
C TRP A 135 -7.24 -19.69 7.38
N GLN A 136 -7.99 -20.79 7.41
CA GLN A 136 -7.44 -22.13 7.17
C GLN A 136 -6.84 -22.24 5.77
N ARG A 137 -7.56 -21.75 4.74
CA ARG A 137 -7.04 -21.67 3.37
C ARG A 137 -5.73 -20.88 3.31
N THR A 138 -5.68 -19.68 3.89
CA THR A 138 -4.46 -18.85 3.88
C THR A 138 -3.28 -19.57 4.53
N VAL A 139 -3.49 -20.22 5.69
CA VAL A 139 -2.44 -21.02 6.34
C VAL A 139 -1.99 -22.19 5.47
N LYS A 140 -2.90 -22.88 4.77
CA LYS A 140 -2.56 -23.95 3.82
C LYS A 140 -1.77 -23.44 2.61
N ILE A 141 -2.07 -22.25 2.10
CA ILE A 141 -1.31 -21.60 1.02
C ILE A 141 0.14 -21.34 1.47
N GLY A 142 0.35 -20.97 2.74
CA GLY A 142 1.68 -20.78 3.32
C GLY A 142 2.41 -19.61 2.67
N ASP A 143 3.72 -19.77 2.43
CA ASP A 143 4.57 -18.68 1.94
C ASP A 143 4.31 -18.26 0.48
N LEU A 144 3.39 -18.94 -0.24
CA LEU A 144 2.92 -18.46 -1.53
C LEU A 144 2.02 -17.22 -1.38
N ALA A 145 1.38 -17.07 -0.21
CA ALA A 145 0.64 -15.88 0.18
C ALA A 145 1.59 -14.96 0.97
N PRO A 146 1.83 -13.71 0.51
CA PRO A 146 2.89 -12.84 1.05
C PRO A 146 2.79 -12.55 2.54
N HIS A 147 1.57 -12.58 3.10
CA HIS A 147 1.26 -12.14 4.45
C HIS A 147 0.74 -13.26 5.37
N THR A 148 0.92 -14.53 4.99
CA THR A 148 0.46 -15.67 5.81
C THR A 148 1.10 -15.69 7.19
N ASN A 149 2.31 -15.15 7.32
CA ASN A 149 3.00 -15.02 8.61
C ASN A 149 2.25 -14.18 9.64
N LEU A 150 1.34 -13.28 9.23
CA LEU A 150 0.49 -12.53 10.17
C LEU A 150 -0.47 -13.44 10.94
N LEU A 151 -0.78 -14.62 10.43
CA LEU A 151 -1.61 -15.62 11.12
C LEU A 151 -0.81 -16.48 12.11
N SER A 152 0.52 -16.33 12.19
CA SER A 152 1.40 -17.25 12.94
C SER A 152 1.14 -17.31 14.45
N ASN A 153 0.62 -16.23 15.05
CA ASN A 153 0.27 -16.21 16.47
C ASN A 153 -1.05 -16.95 16.77
N ILE A 154 -1.82 -17.37 15.75
CA ILE A 154 -2.99 -18.23 15.96
C ILE A 154 -2.49 -19.65 16.29
N GLN A 155 -3.09 -20.30 17.29
CA GLN A 155 -2.72 -21.67 17.67
C GLN A 155 -2.85 -22.62 16.46
N GLY A 156 -1.90 -23.53 16.29
CA GLY A 156 -1.93 -24.48 15.17
C GLY A 156 -1.62 -23.89 13.78
N ALA A 157 -1.35 -22.59 13.66
CA ALA A 157 -0.86 -21.97 12.43
C ALA A 157 0.62 -22.35 12.18
N ARG A 158 0.86 -23.62 11.82
CA ARG A 158 2.20 -24.07 11.43
C ARG A 158 2.49 -23.59 10.01
N LEU A 159 3.30 -22.55 9.89
CA LEU A 159 3.91 -22.17 8.62
C LEU A 159 4.86 -23.30 8.22
N VAL A 160 4.54 -24.03 7.15
CA VAL A 160 5.44 -25.07 6.61
C VAL A 160 6.65 -24.36 5.99
N PRO A 161 7.88 -24.52 6.51
CA PRO A 161 9.04 -23.82 5.98
C PRO A 161 9.33 -24.23 4.52
N PRO A 162 9.95 -23.36 3.70
CA PRO A 162 10.31 -23.67 2.32
C PRO A 162 11.10 -24.97 2.14
N ALA A 163 11.97 -25.29 3.11
CA ALA A 163 12.81 -26.49 3.11
C ALA A 163 12.00 -27.80 3.24
N GLU A 164 10.90 -27.80 4.00
CA GLU A 164 10.03 -28.98 4.13
C GLU A 164 9.24 -29.23 2.83
N ARG A 165 8.97 -28.19 2.03
CA ARG A 165 8.21 -28.29 0.77
C ARG A 165 8.98 -28.96 -0.38
N LEU A 166 10.28 -28.70 -0.51
CA LEU A 166 11.12 -29.38 -1.52
C LEU A 166 11.19 -30.88 -1.25
N ALA A 167 11.23 -31.26 0.04
CA ALA A 167 11.19 -32.66 0.45
C ALA A 167 9.82 -33.32 0.23
N THR A 168 8.70 -32.60 0.46
CA THR A 168 7.35 -33.14 0.24
C THR A 168 6.95 -33.17 -1.23
N ASN A 169 7.37 -32.22 -2.07
CA ASN A 169 7.12 -32.26 -3.52
C ASN A 169 7.92 -33.38 -4.20
N GLY A 170 9.14 -33.65 -3.75
CA GLY A 170 9.90 -34.84 -4.18
C GLY A 170 9.28 -36.17 -3.73
N LYS A 171 8.53 -36.17 -2.62
CA LYS A 171 7.79 -37.34 -2.13
C LYS A 171 6.43 -37.51 -2.83
N ARG A 172 5.65 -36.43 -3.04
CA ARG A 172 4.38 -36.48 -3.80
C ARG A 172 4.59 -36.87 -5.26
N ALA A 173 5.63 -36.36 -5.92
CA ALA A 173 5.94 -36.79 -7.29
C ALA A 173 6.30 -38.29 -7.40
N ARG A 174 6.85 -38.89 -6.34
CA ARG A 174 7.11 -40.33 -6.25
C ARG A 174 5.86 -41.12 -5.85
N GLN A 175 5.06 -40.56 -4.96
CA GLN A 175 3.85 -41.19 -4.46
C GLN A 175 2.71 -41.17 -5.49
N ASP A 176 2.61 -40.13 -6.33
CA ASP A 176 1.65 -40.06 -7.44
C ASP A 176 2.01 -41.04 -8.59
N GLN A 177 3.27 -41.47 -8.68
CA GLN A 177 3.68 -42.59 -9.54
C GLN A 177 3.34 -43.96 -8.95
N GLU A 178 3.31 -44.10 -7.61
CA GLU A 178 2.99 -45.36 -6.92
C GLU A 178 1.49 -45.51 -6.57
N SER A 179 0.73 -44.42 -6.50
CA SER A 179 -0.68 -44.39 -6.04
C SER A 179 -1.70 -44.63 -7.16
N SER A 180 -1.28 -44.72 -8.43
CA SER A 180 -2.19 -45.14 -9.51
C SER A 180 -2.50 -46.65 -9.48
N ALA A 181 -1.94 -47.39 -8.52
CA ALA A 181 -2.05 -48.85 -8.42
C ALA A 181 -2.88 -49.40 -7.25
N ALA A 182 -3.55 -48.60 -6.41
CA ALA A 182 -4.37 -49.17 -5.33
C ALA A 182 -5.61 -48.35 -4.97
N VAL A 183 -6.77 -48.87 -5.34
CA VAL A 183 -8.09 -48.41 -4.92
C VAL A 183 -8.62 -49.32 -3.79
N ASN A 184 -9.33 -48.68 -2.85
CA ASN A 184 -10.44 -49.14 -2.00
C ASN A 184 -10.29 -49.37 -0.47
N SER A 185 -11.21 -48.64 0.20
CA SER A 185 -12.00 -48.99 1.39
C SER A 185 -11.46 -48.63 2.79
N ARG A 186 -12.17 -47.78 3.54
CA ARG A 186 -13.20 -48.17 4.55
C ARG A 186 -13.73 -46.99 5.36
N ARG A 187 -14.91 -47.27 5.93
CA ARG A 187 -15.91 -46.47 6.66
C ARG A 187 -15.56 -46.14 8.12
N ASP A 188 -16.10 -44.99 8.54
CA ASP A 188 -16.93 -44.73 9.74
C ASP A 188 -16.33 -44.81 11.16
N SER A 189 -16.46 -43.73 11.93
CA SER A 189 -17.13 -43.73 13.24
C SER A 189 -17.17 -42.34 13.91
N ARG A 190 -18.34 -42.03 14.50
CA ARG A 190 -18.70 -40.85 15.30
C ARG A 190 -18.17 -40.95 16.73
N ARG A 191 -17.84 -39.83 17.40
CA ARG A 191 -18.33 -39.53 18.78
C ARG A 191 -18.02 -38.13 19.33
N ASP A 192 -19.10 -37.55 19.86
CA ASP A 192 -19.32 -36.81 21.12
C ASP A 192 -18.61 -35.50 21.51
N SER A 193 -19.39 -34.68 22.19
CA SER A 193 -19.23 -33.25 22.47
C SER A 193 -19.12 -32.95 23.98
N ARG A 194 -18.19 -32.06 24.37
CA ARG A 194 -18.19 -31.30 25.64
C ARG A 194 -17.55 -29.91 25.41
N PRO A 195 -18.03 -28.83 26.05
CA PRO A 195 -17.64 -27.46 25.71
C PRO A 195 -16.61 -26.92 26.72
N ASP A 196 -15.32 -27.26 26.57
CA ASP A 196 -14.20 -26.41 27.10
C ASP A 196 -12.79 -26.85 26.64
N SER A 197 -12.65 -27.62 25.56
CA SER A 197 -11.34 -28.09 25.12
C SER A 197 -10.72 -27.12 24.13
N ARG A 198 -9.58 -26.51 24.52
CA ARG A 198 -8.63 -25.90 23.58
C ARG A 198 -8.40 -26.86 22.39
N PRO A 199 -8.39 -26.39 21.14
CA PRO A 199 -8.27 -27.26 19.98
C PRO A 199 -6.99 -28.10 20.06
N ASP A 200 -7.12 -29.39 19.74
CA ASP A 200 -6.01 -30.33 19.57
C ASP A 200 -5.01 -29.74 18.56
N SER A 201 -3.69 -29.84 18.84
CA SER A 201 -2.62 -29.04 18.24
C SER A 201 -2.41 -29.21 16.72
N LYS A 202 -3.30 -29.93 16.04
CA LYS A 202 -3.33 -30.18 14.59
C LYS A 202 -4.32 -29.28 13.84
N ARG A 203 -5.24 -28.59 14.53
CA ARG A 203 -6.21 -27.70 13.89
C ARG A 203 -5.86 -26.24 14.17
N LEU A 204 -6.17 -25.38 13.21
CA LEU A 204 -6.03 -23.93 13.38
C LEU A 204 -6.97 -23.48 14.52
N GLY A 205 -6.48 -22.64 15.42
CA GLY A 205 -7.16 -22.13 16.62
C GLY A 205 -8.20 -21.07 16.30
N VAL A 206 -9.11 -21.38 15.39
CA VAL A 206 -10.19 -20.49 14.93
C VAL A 206 -11.46 -21.34 14.85
N GLU A 207 -12.52 -20.87 15.50
CA GLU A 207 -13.74 -21.64 15.73
C GLU A 207 -14.98 -20.76 15.47
N ALA A 208 -15.90 -21.26 14.65
CA ALA A 208 -17.25 -20.70 14.56
C ALA A 208 -18.10 -21.28 15.69
N VAL A 209 -18.21 -20.58 16.81
CA VAL A 209 -19.04 -20.98 17.97
C VAL A 209 -20.52 -20.96 17.58
N SER A 210 -20.90 -20.05 16.70
CA SER A 210 -22.16 -20.02 15.95
C SER A 210 -21.96 -19.26 14.65
N ASP A 211 -23.00 -19.16 13.81
CA ASP A 211 -22.94 -18.36 12.57
C ASP A 211 -22.51 -16.90 12.80
N ARG A 212 -22.72 -16.37 14.01
CA ARG A 212 -22.45 -14.97 14.38
C ARG A 212 -21.38 -14.79 15.45
N GLN A 213 -20.70 -15.86 15.86
CA GLN A 213 -19.66 -15.80 16.88
C GLN A 213 -18.42 -16.54 16.41
N LEU A 214 -17.34 -15.79 16.18
CA LEU A 214 -16.03 -16.32 15.85
C LEU A 214 -15.14 -16.24 17.07
N ARG A 215 -14.52 -17.35 17.46
CA ARG A 215 -13.54 -17.42 18.54
C ARG A 215 -12.16 -17.75 17.99
N VAL A 216 -11.15 -17.05 18.47
CA VAL A 216 -9.75 -17.21 18.06
C VAL A 216 -8.88 -17.43 19.29
N TYR A 217 -8.01 -18.44 19.21
CA TYR A 217 -7.06 -18.81 20.25
C TYR A 217 -5.63 -18.51 19.77
N LEU A 218 -4.90 -17.72 20.54
CA LEU A 218 -3.54 -17.28 20.24
C LEU A 218 -2.51 -18.08 21.05
N GLN A 219 -1.31 -18.23 20.49
CA GLN A 219 -0.18 -18.90 21.13
C GLN A 219 0.41 -18.03 22.23
N SER A 220 0.50 -16.73 21.97
CA SER A 220 0.95 -15.71 22.93
C SER A 220 -0.07 -14.55 23.00
N PRO A 221 -0.20 -13.88 24.16
CA PRO A 221 -1.06 -12.70 24.30
C PRO A 221 -0.80 -11.65 23.22
N ASP A 222 -1.85 -11.13 22.59
CA ASP A 222 -1.76 -10.01 21.66
C ASP A 222 -2.97 -9.08 21.83
N LEU A 223 -2.75 -7.96 22.51
CA LEU A 223 -3.78 -6.92 22.71
C LEU A 223 -4.11 -6.13 21.43
N ASN A 224 -3.24 -6.19 20.43
CA ASN A 224 -3.43 -5.53 19.14
C ASN A 224 -4.09 -6.44 18.10
N PHE A 225 -4.51 -7.66 18.48
CA PHE A 225 -5.13 -8.60 17.57
C PHE A 225 -6.34 -8.02 16.80
N PRO A 226 -7.22 -7.19 17.39
CA PRO A 226 -8.29 -6.52 16.63
C PRO A 226 -7.79 -5.57 15.55
N ALA A 227 -6.64 -4.92 15.74
CA ALA A 227 -6.00 -4.12 14.70
C ALA A 227 -5.38 -5.02 13.62
N LEU A 228 -4.75 -6.12 14.02
CA LEU A 228 -4.13 -7.07 13.09
C LEU A 228 -5.15 -7.65 12.09
N VAL A 229 -6.35 -8.03 12.55
CA VAL A 229 -7.40 -8.64 11.70
C VAL A 229 -8.10 -7.66 10.75
N ALA A 230 -7.79 -6.36 10.80
CA ALA A 230 -8.20 -5.39 9.78
C ALA A 230 -7.35 -5.51 8.50
N HIS A 231 -6.19 -6.18 8.56
CA HIS A 231 -5.33 -6.39 7.41
C HIS A 231 -6.02 -7.26 6.32
N PRO A 232 -5.86 -6.93 5.01
CA PRO A 232 -6.54 -7.63 3.91
C PRO A 232 -6.44 -9.16 3.96
N VAL A 233 -5.30 -9.73 4.37
CA VAL A 233 -5.09 -11.18 4.46
C VAL A 233 -6.11 -11.92 5.35
N PHE A 234 -6.76 -11.21 6.29
CA PHE A 234 -7.78 -11.76 7.18
C PHE A 234 -9.22 -11.58 6.64
N ARG A 235 -9.41 -10.89 5.51
CA ARG A 235 -10.75 -10.72 4.92
C ARG A 235 -11.28 -12.08 4.44
N PRO A 236 -12.56 -12.37 4.68
CA PRO A 236 -13.13 -13.65 4.31
C PRO A 236 -13.28 -13.72 2.79
N VAL A 237 -13.26 -14.94 2.25
CA VAL A 237 -13.55 -15.25 0.86
C VAL A 237 -14.63 -16.31 0.79
N LYS A 238 -15.49 -16.23 -0.22
CA LYS A 238 -16.53 -17.25 -0.43
C LYS A 238 -15.91 -18.48 -1.10
N LEU A 239 -15.62 -19.50 -0.30
CA LEU A 239 -15.07 -20.76 -0.80
C LEU A 239 -16.18 -21.75 -1.12
N THR A 240 -16.00 -22.51 -2.21
CA THR A 240 -16.78 -23.71 -2.50
C THR A 240 -16.22 -24.93 -1.77
N ASP A 241 -14.91 -24.92 -1.49
CA ASP A 241 -14.17 -25.95 -0.76
C ASP A 241 -13.01 -25.30 0.04
N GLU A 242 -12.85 -25.70 1.30
CA GLU A 242 -11.78 -25.29 2.22
C GLU A 242 -10.38 -25.70 1.74
N ASP A 243 -10.27 -26.65 0.82
CA ASP A 243 -9.00 -27.10 0.21
C ASP A 243 -8.61 -26.32 -1.05
N THR A 244 -9.35 -25.26 -1.40
CA THR A 244 -9.06 -24.42 -2.56
C THR A 244 -7.76 -23.62 -2.37
N LEU A 245 -6.65 -24.11 -2.93
CA LEU A 245 -5.36 -23.41 -2.93
C LEU A 245 -5.14 -22.49 -4.13
N GLN A 246 -6.04 -22.53 -5.11
CA GLN A 246 -5.96 -21.70 -6.31
C GLN A 246 -6.29 -20.24 -5.97
N ARG A 247 -5.66 -19.32 -6.72
CA ARG A 247 -5.98 -17.89 -6.65
C ARG A 247 -7.42 -17.65 -7.07
N ILE A 248 -8.13 -16.81 -6.32
CA ILE A 248 -9.47 -16.37 -6.68
C ILE A 248 -9.34 -15.36 -7.84
N GLY A 249 -9.94 -15.72 -8.97
CA GLY A 249 -9.97 -14.89 -10.17
C GLY A 249 -11.16 -13.93 -10.19
N PRO A 250 -11.20 -12.99 -11.16
CA PRO A 250 -12.29 -12.02 -11.29
C PRO A 250 -13.62 -12.64 -11.74
N LEU A 251 -13.59 -13.79 -12.43
CA LEU A 251 -14.79 -14.42 -12.98
C LEU A 251 -15.63 -15.05 -11.86
N GLY A 252 -16.87 -14.59 -11.71
CA GLY A 252 -17.80 -15.11 -10.70
C GLY A 252 -17.40 -14.75 -9.27
N LEU A 253 -16.60 -13.70 -9.08
CA LEU A 253 -16.12 -13.26 -7.78
C LEU A 253 -17.29 -12.88 -6.86
N VAL A 254 -17.41 -13.58 -5.73
CA VAL A 254 -18.36 -13.26 -4.67
C VAL A 254 -17.61 -12.57 -3.53
N SER A 255 -18.09 -11.38 -3.15
CA SER A 255 -17.38 -10.46 -2.24
C SER A 255 -18.37 -9.85 -1.22
N ASN A 256 -17.90 -9.23 -0.14
CA ASN A 256 -18.77 -8.73 0.95
C ASN A 256 -18.56 -7.25 1.34
N GLY A 257 -17.77 -6.51 0.57
CA GLY A 257 -17.45 -5.10 0.81
C GLY A 257 -18.47 -4.12 0.22
N ALA A 258 -18.14 -2.83 0.32
CA ALA A 258 -18.95 -1.72 -0.15
C ALA A 258 -19.14 -1.70 -1.69
N PHE A 259 -18.21 -2.31 -2.41
CA PHE A 259 -18.26 -2.45 -3.86
C PHE A 259 -18.16 -3.91 -4.29
N MET A 260 -18.53 -4.17 -5.54
CA MET A 260 -18.34 -5.45 -6.22
C MET A 260 -17.64 -5.23 -7.55
N LEU A 261 -16.87 -6.24 -7.97
CA LEU A 261 -16.22 -6.23 -9.26
C LEU A 261 -17.26 -6.35 -10.38
N ALA A 262 -17.44 -5.29 -11.15
CA ALA A 262 -18.34 -5.27 -12.29
C ALA A 262 -17.63 -5.69 -13.58
N LYS A 263 -16.39 -5.22 -13.78
CA LYS A 263 -15.60 -5.52 -14.98
C LYS A 263 -14.10 -5.50 -14.71
N SER A 264 -13.37 -6.39 -15.36
CA SER A 264 -11.90 -6.36 -15.41
C SER A 264 -11.47 -6.49 -16.87
N GLU A 265 -10.84 -5.45 -17.39
CA GLU A 265 -10.37 -5.38 -18.77
C GLU A 265 -8.86 -5.10 -18.81
N ALA A 266 -8.30 -5.01 -20.02
CA ALA A 266 -6.86 -4.79 -20.20
C ALA A 266 -6.40 -3.40 -19.74
N ASP A 267 -7.27 -2.38 -19.79
CA ASP A 267 -6.96 -0.98 -19.49
C ASP A 267 -7.69 -0.43 -18.27
N ARG A 268 -8.63 -1.17 -17.68
CA ARG A 268 -9.46 -0.72 -16.57
C ARG A 268 -10.01 -1.85 -15.70
N VAL A 269 -10.25 -1.55 -14.44
CA VAL A 269 -11.05 -2.38 -13.51
C VAL A 269 -12.18 -1.52 -12.97
N LEU A 270 -13.42 -1.95 -13.19
CA LEU A 270 -14.63 -1.24 -12.77
C LEU A 270 -15.25 -1.95 -11.57
N LEU A 271 -15.48 -1.18 -10.51
CA LEU A 271 -16.25 -1.57 -9.35
C LEU A 271 -17.57 -0.80 -9.30
N GLU A 272 -18.64 -1.46 -8.87
CA GLU A 272 -19.94 -0.83 -8.64
C GLU A 272 -20.36 -1.02 -7.19
N ARG A 273 -21.08 -0.03 -6.62
CA ARG A 273 -21.57 -0.09 -5.24
C ARG A 273 -22.42 -1.35 -5.03
N ALA A 274 -22.10 -2.10 -3.98
CA ALA A 274 -22.82 -3.32 -3.64
C ALA A 274 -24.17 -2.99 -2.98
N GLY A 275 -25.28 -3.34 -3.64
CA GLY A 275 -26.64 -3.03 -3.17
C GLY A 275 -27.07 -3.75 -1.88
N ASN A 276 -26.32 -4.78 -1.48
CA ASN A 276 -26.56 -5.60 -0.29
C ASN A 276 -25.49 -5.44 0.79
N TYR A 277 -24.55 -4.49 0.63
CA TYR A 277 -23.62 -4.13 1.69
C TYR A 277 -24.39 -3.59 2.91
N TRP A 278 -24.00 -4.00 4.11
CA TRP A 278 -24.75 -3.69 5.33
C TRP A 278 -24.80 -2.19 5.63
N ASP A 279 -23.73 -1.45 5.28
CA ASP A 279 -23.60 0.00 5.50
C ASP A 279 -23.78 0.82 4.22
N LYS A 280 -24.52 0.30 3.24
CA LYS A 280 -24.68 0.93 1.92
C LYS A 280 -25.18 2.38 1.93
N GLN A 281 -25.83 2.82 3.01
CA GLN A 281 -26.35 4.18 3.13
C GLN A 281 -25.24 5.22 3.28
N GLU A 282 -24.10 4.83 3.83
CA GLU A 282 -22.91 5.67 3.98
C GLU A 282 -22.04 5.67 2.69
N VAL A 283 -22.36 4.82 1.72
CA VAL A 283 -21.61 4.68 0.45
C VAL A 283 -22.20 5.60 -0.62
N ASN A 284 -21.67 6.82 -0.68
CA ASN A 284 -22.10 7.85 -1.63
C ASN A 284 -21.65 7.60 -3.08
N LEU A 285 -20.47 6.99 -3.26
CA LEU A 285 -19.95 6.65 -4.58
C LEU A 285 -20.79 5.55 -5.23
N GLU A 286 -21.06 5.70 -6.52
CA GLU A 286 -21.76 4.70 -7.33
C GLU A 286 -20.78 3.73 -7.99
N ARG A 287 -19.65 4.25 -8.48
CA ARG A 287 -18.61 3.47 -9.15
C ARG A 287 -17.22 3.91 -8.76
N VAL A 288 -16.29 2.96 -8.76
CA VAL A 288 -14.86 3.20 -8.66
C VAL A 288 -14.19 2.52 -9.84
N GLU A 289 -13.42 3.27 -10.63
CA GLU A 289 -12.71 2.77 -11.80
C GLU A 289 -11.20 2.92 -11.59
N PHE A 290 -10.49 1.80 -11.50
CA PHE A 290 -9.03 1.80 -11.60
C PHE A 290 -8.65 1.90 -13.07
N VAL A 291 -7.87 2.92 -13.41
CA VAL A 291 -7.46 3.22 -14.79
C VAL A 291 -6.00 2.85 -14.99
N GLY A 292 -5.72 2.05 -16.02
CA GLY A 292 -4.36 1.69 -16.39
C GLY A 292 -3.60 2.86 -16.99
N THR A 293 -2.32 2.97 -16.66
CA THR A 293 -1.41 3.96 -17.25
C THR A 293 -0.12 3.30 -17.73
N LYS A 294 0.54 3.92 -18.71
CA LYS A 294 1.83 3.46 -19.22
C LYS A 294 2.99 3.89 -18.31
N ASN A 295 2.90 5.07 -17.71
CA ASN A 295 3.90 5.67 -16.83
C ASN A 295 3.31 6.86 -16.06
N SER A 296 4.10 7.44 -15.15
CA SER A 296 3.66 8.53 -14.28
C SER A 296 3.40 9.84 -15.04
N GLU A 297 4.08 10.10 -16.15
CA GLU A 297 3.84 11.28 -17.00
C GLU A 297 2.47 11.22 -17.69
N ALA A 298 2.11 10.05 -18.23
CA ALA A 298 0.80 9.80 -18.79
C ALA A 298 -0.30 9.91 -17.73
N ALA A 299 -0.04 9.41 -16.51
CA ALA A 299 -0.98 9.54 -15.39
C ALA A 299 -1.24 11.01 -15.03
N LEU A 300 -0.17 11.81 -14.93
CA LEU A 300 -0.28 13.23 -14.62
C LEU A 300 -0.98 14.02 -15.74
N THR A 301 -0.75 13.64 -17.00
CA THR A 301 -1.45 14.22 -18.16
C THR A 301 -2.95 13.92 -18.09
N ALA A 302 -3.34 12.68 -17.80
CA ALA A 302 -4.74 12.28 -17.64
C ALA A 302 -5.41 13.05 -16.49
N TYR A 303 -4.72 13.19 -15.35
CA TYR A 303 -5.22 13.98 -14.22
C TYR A 303 -5.39 15.46 -14.59
N ARG A 304 -4.40 16.06 -15.27
CA ARG A 304 -4.48 17.44 -15.76
C ARG A 304 -5.65 17.64 -16.73
N ALA A 305 -5.97 16.64 -17.54
CA ALA A 305 -7.07 16.66 -18.49
C ALA A 305 -8.45 16.44 -17.84
N GLY A 306 -8.53 16.03 -16.56
CA GLY A 306 -9.78 15.64 -15.90
C GLY A 306 -10.27 14.23 -16.31
N GLU A 307 -9.41 13.43 -16.92
CA GLU A 307 -9.67 12.04 -17.33
C GLU A 307 -9.63 11.06 -16.16
N VAL A 308 -9.00 11.45 -15.04
CA VAL A 308 -9.04 10.73 -13.76
C VAL A 308 -9.16 11.73 -12.61
N ASP A 309 -9.66 11.26 -11.47
CA ASP A 309 -9.98 12.06 -10.29
C ASP A 309 -8.89 12.01 -9.23
N ALA A 310 -8.02 10.98 -9.27
CA ALA A 310 -6.85 10.87 -8.41
C ALA A 310 -5.70 10.12 -9.10
N VAL A 311 -4.47 10.46 -8.68
CA VAL A 311 -3.26 9.71 -8.99
C VAL A 311 -2.51 9.45 -7.68
N SER A 312 -2.31 8.18 -7.34
CA SER A 312 -1.49 7.73 -6.21
C SER A 312 -0.56 6.60 -6.65
N ASN A 313 0.33 6.20 -5.73
CA ASN A 313 1.23 5.05 -5.88
C ASN A 313 2.03 5.03 -7.21
N SER A 314 2.18 6.19 -7.84
CA SER A 314 2.90 6.40 -9.10
C SER A 314 4.28 6.96 -8.77
N ALA A 315 5.31 6.40 -9.40
CA ALA A 315 6.69 6.82 -9.16
C ALA A 315 6.98 8.12 -9.93
N PHE A 316 7.05 9.25 -9.23
CA PHE A 316 7.40 10.55 -9.81
C PHE A 316 8.85 10.92 -9.54
N GLU A 317 9.50 11.57 -10.50
CA GLU A 317 10.82 12.16 -10.32
C GLU A 317 10.78 13.30 -9.27
N PRO A 318 11.85 13.48 -8.47
CA PRO A 318 11.89 14.52 -7.43
C PRO A 318 11.57 15.93 -7.93
N LEU A 319 12.03 16.27 -9.14
CA LEU A 319 11.74 17.57 -9.75
C LEU A 319 10.25 17.75 -10.04
N ALA A 320 9.56 16.70 -10.52
CA ALA A 320 8.13 16.75 -10.79
C ALA A 320 7.35 17.00 -9.48
N LEU A 321 7.71 16.30 -8.40
CA LEU A 321 7.10 16.52 -7.09
C LEU A 321 7.31 17.96 -6.58
N LYS A 322 8.51 18.52 -6.78
CA LYS A 322 8.80 19.92 -6.42
C LYS A 322 7.95 20.91 -7.22
N LEU A 323 7.72 20.65 -8.50
CA LEU A 323 6.86 21.47 -9.37
C LEU A 323 5.37 21.34 -9.02
N LEU A 324 4.95 20.20 -8.47
CA LEU A 324 3.58 19.97 -8.03
C LEU A 324 3.26 20.56 -6.64
N ALA A 325 4.28 20.72 -5.79
CA ALA A 325 4.14 21.20 -4.41
C ALA A 325 3.33 22.50 -4.22
N PRO A 326 3.34 23.50 -5.13
CA PRO A 326 2.54 24.71 -4.98
C PRO A 326 1.03 24.55 -5.22
N TYR A 327 0.59 23.45 -5.84
CA TYR A 327 -0.83 23.25 -6.18
C TYR A 327 -1.62 22.66 -5.01
N LYS A 328 -2.87 23.12 -4.82
CA LYS A 328 -3.72 22.75 -3.68
C LYS A 328 -4.22 21.30 -3.71
N ASP A 329 -4.24 20.70 -4.89
CA ASP A 329 -4.60 19.30 -5.14
C ASP A 329 -3.39 18.36 -5.06
N PHE A 330 -2.18 18.88 -4.86
CA PHE A 330 -1.05 18.06 -4.47
C PHE A 330 -1.07 17.78 -2.97
N ARG A 331 -1.02 16.50 -2.59
CA ARG A 331 -0.89 16.07 -1.20
C ARG A 331 0.35 15.22 -1.04
N ARG A 332 1.18 15.59 -0.07
CA ARG A 332 2.33 14.79 0.36
C ARG A 332 2.02 14.24 1.74
N GLU A 333 1.88 12.92 1.81
CA GLU A 333 1.68 12.20 3.06
C GLU A 333 2.96 11.45 3.44
N THR A 334 3.26 11.38 4.74
CA THR A 334 4.39 10.61 5.26
C THR A 334 3.93 9.17 5.47
N TYR A 335 4.56 8.22 4.77
CA TYR A 335 4.40 6.80 5.05
C TYR A 335 5.27 6.41 6.24
N GLY A 336 4.69 5.70 7.20
CA GLY A 336 5.46 5.01 8.22
C GLY A 336 6.22 3.84 7.60
N ALA A 337 7.42 4.11 7.10
CA ALA A 337 8.26 3.13 6.42
C ALA A 337 9.71 3.26 6.86
N LEU A 338 10.40 2.12 6.96
CA LEU A 338 11.84 2.04 7.21
C LEU A 338 12.51 1.39 5.98
N THR A 339 13.50 2.08 5.40
CA THR A 339 14.43 1.46 4.46
C THR A 339 15.69 1.03 5.21
N TYR A 340 16.08 -0.24 5.09
CA TYR A 340 17.26 -0.79 5.74
C TYR A 340 17.89 -1.89 4.89
N TYR A 341 19.19 -2.14 5.09
CA TYR A 341 19.86 -3.33 4.57
C TYR A 341 19.85 -4.43 5.61
N SER A 342 19.42 -5.63 5.22
CA SER A 342 19.54 -6.84 6.02
C SER A 342 20.87 -7.53 5.73
N PHE A 343 21.57 -7.91 6.79
CA PHE A 343 22.75 -8.77 6.68
C PHE A 343 22.35 -10.24 6.72
N ASN A 344 22.92 -11.06 5.83
CA ASN A 344 22.76 -12.51 5.90
C ASN A 344 23.70 -13.07 6.97
N VAL A 345 23.22 -13.11 8.21
CA VAL A 345 24.02 -13.49 9.41
C VAL A 345 24.39 -14.97 9.49
N LEU A 346 23.98 -15.79 8.51
CA LEU A 346 24.29 -17.22 8.45
C LEU A 346 25.61 -17.52 7.74
N HIS A 347 26.28 -16.50 7.20
CA HIS A 347 27.50 -16.67 6.42
C HIS A 347 28.52 -15.59 6.74
N GLU A 348 29.79 -15.98 6.73
CA GLU A 348 30.92 -15.04 6.74
C GLU A 348 30.81 -14.02 5.59
N PRO A 349 31.24 -12.76 5.80
CA PRO A 349 31.76 -12.20 7.05
C PRO A 349 30.65 -11.61 7.94
N PHE A 350 29.37 -11.82 7.61
CA PHE A 350 28.24 -11.16 8.26
C PHE A 350 27.71 -11.91 9.47
N ASP A 351 28.20 -13.10 9.78
CA ASP A 351 28.02 -13.78 11.05
C ASP A 351 28.72 -13.02 12.20
N ASP A 352 29.85 -12.36 11.93
CA ASP A 352 30.54 -11.47 12.87
C ASP A 352 29.77 -10.14 13.08
N VAL A 353 29.39 -9.86 14.32
CA VAL A 353 28.69 -8.63 14.70
C VAL A 353 29.53 -7.37 14.47
N ARG A 354 30.86 -7.47 14.60
CA ARG A 354 31.79 -6.35 14.43
C ARG A 354 31.81 -5.87 13.00
N VAL A 355 31.76 -6.80 12.03
CA VAL A 355 31.64 -6.48 10.60
C VAL A 355 30.35 -5.72 10.32
N ARG A 356 29.21 -6.22 10.83
CA ARG A 356 27.90 -5.57 10.64
C ARG A 356 27.86 -4.17 11.24
N GLU A 357 28.42 -4.02 12.44
CA GLU A 357 28.49 -2.74 13.13
C GLU A 357 29.41 -1.74 12.41
N ALA A 358 30.61 -2.16 12.00
CA ALA A 358 31.54 -1.34 11.23
C ALA A 358 30.89 -0.78 9.95
N LEU A 359 30.23 -1.65 9.18
CA LEU A 359 29.51 -1.23 7.98
C LEU A 359 28.35 -0.29 8.29
N ALA A 360 27.61 -0.52 9.38
CA ALA A 360 26.47 0.31 9.74
C ALA A 360 26.85 1.73 10.19
N ILE A 361 27.92 1.89 10.97
CA ILE A 361 28.37 3.18 11.52
C ILE A 361 29.32 3.93 10.58
N ALA A 362 29.78 3.31 9.49
CA ALA A 362 30.51 3.98 8.42
C ALA A 362 29.60 4.81 7.48
N ILE A 363 28.28 4.61 7.54
CA ILE A 363 27.31 5.25 6.64
C ILE A 363 26.96 6.66 7.13
N ASP A 364 27.07 7.63 6.23
CA ASP A 364 26.60 9.00 6.43
C ASP A 364 25.12 9.14 6.05
N ARG A 365 24.23 8.85 7.00
CA ARG A 365 22.78 8.83 6.78
C ARG A 365 22.22 10.23 6.52
N ASP A 366 22.78 11.26 7.15
CA ASP A 366 22.35 12.64 6.96
C ASP A 366 22.63 13.06 5.51
N ARG A 367 23.84 12.75 5.01
CA ARG A 367 24.20 12.99 3.62
C ARG A 367 23.33 12.21 2.64
N LEU A 368 23.08 10.92 2.88
CA LEU A 368 22.18 10.12 2.00
C LEU A 368 20.79 10.74 1.90
N SER A 369 20.24 11.21 3.03
CA SER A 369 18.90 11.79 3.06
C SER A 369 18.81 13.11 2.30
N GLN A 370 19.84 13.95 2.38
CA GLN A 370 19.88 15.24 1.69
C GLN A 370 20.24 15.11 0.21
N ASP A 371 21.33 14.42 -0.09
CA ASP A 371 21.91 14.38 -1.44
C ASP A 371 21.09 13.45 -2.35
N GLU A 372 20.88 12.20 -1.95
CA GLU A 372 20.28 11.18 -2.83
C GLU A 372 18.76 11.17 -2.77
N LEU A 373 18.20 11.55 -1.62
CA LEU A 373 16.76 11.53 -1.38
C LEU A 373 16.15 12.94 -1.37
N GLY A 374 16.93 13.99 -1.63
CA GLY A 374 16.46 15.37 -1.80
C GLY A 374 15.75 15.93 -0.56
N GLY A 375 16.05 15.41 0.64
CA GLY A 375 15.38 15.75 1.89
C GLY A 375 13.95 15.19 2.01
N ALA A 376 13.56 14.26 1.15
CA ALA A 376 12.21 13.67 1.16
C ALA A 376 12.00 12.66 2.32
N THR A 377 13.08 12.17 2.91
CA THR A 377 13.08 11.20 4.02
C THR A 377 13.89 11.71 5.20
N GLU A 378 13.72 11.08 6.35
CA GLU A 378 14.54 11.33 7.54
C GLU A 378 15.58 10.22 7.74
N PRO A 379 16.80 10.55 8.22
CA PRO A 379 17.82 9.57 8.58
C PRO A 379 17.31 8.55 9.62
N ALA A 380 17.29 7.26 9.23
CA ALA A 380 16.88 6.20 10.13
C ALA A 380 18.01 5.83 11.12
N LYS A 381 17.87 6.31 12.37
CA LYS A 381 18.75 5.97 13.50
C LYS A 381 18.16 4.93 14.44
N LYS A 382 16.91 4.52 14.21
CA LYS A 382 16.17 3.52 14.99
C LYS A 382 15.33 2.67 14.04
N PHE A 383 15.02 1.45 14.47
CA PHE A 383 14.25 0.51 13.64
C PHE A 383 12.78 0.94 13.51
N LEU A 384 12.12 1.34 14.60
CA LEU A 384 10.76 1.90 14.50
C LEU A 384 10.82 3.44 14.51
N PRO A 385 10.29 4.12 13.48
CA PRO A 385 10.12 5.57 13.49
C PRO A 385 9.30 6.04 14.69
N GLU A 386 9.53 7.27 15.15
CA GLU A 386 8.83 7.83 16.31
C GLU A 386 7.32 7.91 16.08
N ALA A 387 6.94 8.34 14.86
CA ALA A 387 5.55 8.39 14.42
C ALA A 387 4.83 7.03 14.49
N MET A 388 5.57 5.91 14.48
CA MET A 388 5.01 4.55 14.53
C MET A 388 5.09 3.92 15.93
N SER A 389 5.76 4.56 16.88
CA SER A 389 6.04 3.97 18.21
C SER A 389 4.91 4.21 19.23
N GLY A 390 3.95 5.08 18.90
CA GLY A 390 2.90 5.51 19.84
C GLY A 390 3.51 6.05 21.13
N SER A 391 2.89 5.73 22.28
CA SER A 391 3.39 6.13 23.61
C SER A 391 4.48 5.22 24.18
N LYS A 392 4.87 4.15 23.49
CA LYS A 392 5.91 3.22 23.97
C LYS A 392 7.25 3.60 23.37
N VAL A 393 8.24 3.82 24.23
CA VAL A 393 9.63 4.04 23.81
C VAL A 393 10.14 2.76 23.16
N VAL A 394 10.15 2.72 21.82
CA VAL A 394 10.80 1.64 21.09
C VAL A 394 12.29 1.93 21.09
N VAL A 395 13.01 1.22 21.97
CA VAL A 395 14.46 1.08 22.04
C VAL A 395 15.23 2.38 21.76
N ALA A 396 15.49 3.16 22.82
CA ALA A 396 16.42 4.28 22.80
C ALA A 396 17.86 3.74 22.62
N LYS A 397 18.29 3.59 21.36
CA LYS A 397 19.68 3.29 20.97
C LYS A 397 20.09 4.00 19.67
N ALA A 398 19.58 5.21 19.44
CA ALA A 398 19.87 5.97 18.22
C ALA A 398 21.37 6.27 18.06
N GLU A 399 22.06 6.42 19.18
CA GLU A 399 23.50 6.62 19.29
C GLU A 399 24.32 5.45 18.71
N LEU A 400 23.77 4.23 18.65
CA LEU A 400 24.47 3.08 18.05
C LEU A 400 24.61 3.17 16.53
N LEU A 401 23.83 4.04 15.87
CA LEU A 401 23.86 4.24 14.42
C LEU A 401 24.43 5.61 14.03
N GLU A 402 25.00 6.34 14.99
CA GLU A 402 25.77 7.54 14.70
C GLU A 402 27.04 7.19 13.90
N LYS A 403 27.41 8.08 12.99
CA LYS A 403 28.57 7.88 12.14
C LYS A 403 29.84 7.98 12.96
N ASP A 404 30.63 6.91 12.97
CA ASP A 404 31.91 6.86 13.68
C ASP A 404 32.92 6.06 12.84
N ILE A 405 33.71 6.79 12.06
CA ILE A 405 34.68 6.19 11.13
C ILE A 405 35.83 5.50 11.87
N VAL A 406 36.31 6.11 12.95
CA VAL A 406 37.45 5.58 13.72
C VAL A 406 37.06 4.25 14.37
N ARG A 407 35.87 4.19 14.96
CA ARG A 407 35.34 2.94 15.51
C ARG A 407 35.05 1.92 14.41
N ALA A 408 34.51 2.33 13.27
CA ALA A 408 34.24 1.41 12.16
C ALA A 408 35.52 0.71 11.66
N GLN A 409 36.59 1.48 11.43
CA GLN A 409 37.90 0.97 11.02
C GLN A 409 38.48 0.02 12.06
N LYS A 410 38.41 0.39 13.35
CA LYS A 410 38.86 -0.45 14.45
C LYS A 410 38.10 -1.79 14.51
N LEU A 411 36.78 -1.76 14.44
CA LEU A 411 35.93 -2.95 14.47
C LEU A 411 36.23 -3.88 13.29
N LEU A 412 36.44 -3.31 12.10
CA LEU A 412 36.74 -4.07 10.90
C LEU A 412 38.13 -4.72 10.97
N ALA A 413 39.12 -3.99 11.49
CA ALA A 413 40.47 -4.52 11.76
C ALA A 413 40.45 -5.65 12.80
N GLU A 414 39.71 -5.47 13.91
CA GLU A 414 39.52 -6.50 14.93
C GLU A 414 38.78 -7.75 14.39
N ALA A 415 37.95 -7.58 13.37
CA ALA A 415 37.29 -8.66 12.64
C ALA A 415 38.21 -9.38 11.63
N GLY A 416 39.49 -8.97 11.53
CA GLY A 416 40.47 -9.61 10.65
C GLY A 416 40.64 -8.93 9.29
N PHE A 417 40.07 -7.74 9.12
CA PHE A 417 40.11 -6.99 7.86
C PHE A 417 40.68 -5.57 8.05
N PRO A 418 41.94 -5.44 8.49
CA PRO A 418 42.56 -4.13 8.66
C PRO A 418 42.64 -3.40 7.31
N ASP A 419 42.22 -2.12 7.29
CA ASP A 419 42.11 -1.32 6.07
C ASP A 419 41.32 -2.02 4.94
N GLY A 420 40.38 -2.91 5.30
CA GLY A 420 39.59 -3.69 4.36
C GLY A 420 40.37 -4.79 3.63
N ASP A 421 41.63 -5.04 3.98
CA ASP A 421 42.44 -6.10 3.39
C ASP A 421 41.79 -7.47 3.66
N GLY A 422 41.75 -8.32 2.64
CA GLY A 422 41.08 -9.61 2.69
C GLY A 422 39.55 -9.57 2.79
N PHE A 423 38.90 -8.39 2.84
CA PHE A 423 37.45 -8.30 2.92
C PHE A 423 36.80 -8.75 1.60
N PRO A 424 35.81 -9.66 1.61
CA PRO A 424 35.27 -10.22 0.39
C PRO A 424 34.44 -9.18 -0.38
N THR A 425 34.28 -9.42 -1.69
CA THR A 425 33.35 -8.63 -2.49
C THR A 425 31.91 -8.91 -2.05
N VAL A 426 31.23 -7.86 -1.57
CA VAL A 426 29.83 -7.92 -1.15
C VAL A 426 28.90 -7.49 -2.28
N LYS A 427 27.78 -8.20 -2.43
CA LYS A 427 26.70 -7.81 -3.34
C LYS A 427 25.57 -7.15 -2.54
N LEU A 428 25.28 -5.89 -2.85
CA LEU A 428 24.08 -5.22 -2.37
C LEU A 428 22.90 -5.59 -3.25
N LEU A 429 21.97 -6.38 -2.71
CA LEU A 429 20.70 -6.66 -3.36
C LEU A 429 19.74 -5.49 -3.11
N ILE A 430 19.17 -4.94 -4.17
CA ILE A 430 18.22 -3.84 -4.11
C ILE A 430 16.96 -4.15 -4.89
N ASN A 431 15.86 -3.49 -4.51
CA ASN A 431 14.69 -3.41 -5.34
C ASN A 431 15.05 -2.71 -6.67
N ARG A 432 14.45 -3.15 -7.77
CA ARG A 432 14.72 -2.61 -9.12
C ARG A 432 14.06 -1.24 -9.27
N ASN A 433 14.67 -0.20 -8.73
CA ASN A 433 14.32 1.19 -9.00
C ASN A 433 15.57 2.09 -8.92
N GLU A 434 15.48 3.24 -9.57
CA GLU A 434 16.61 4.16 -9.74
C GLU A 434 17.08 4.77 -8.42
N GLN A 435 16.15 5.14 -7.54
CA GLN A 435 16.45 5.71 -6.24
C GLN A 435 17.28 4.75 -5.36
N GLN A 436 16.90 3.47 -5.30
CA GLN A 436 17.63 2.44 -4.56
C GLN A 436 19.00 2.14 -5.19
N ARG A 437 19.12 2.29 -6.52
CA ARG A 437 20.41 2.19 -7.21
C ARG A 437 21.36 3.30 -6.78
N LEU A 438 20.90 4.54 -6.72
CA LEU A 438 21.69 5.69 -6.26
C LEU A 438 22.11 5.53 -4.80
N VAL A 439 21.17 5.17 -3.91
CA VAL A 439 21.46 4.90 -2.49
C VAL A 439 22.52 3.80 -2.33
N ALA A 440 22.40 2.68 -3.04
CA ALA A 440 23.37 1.59 -2.99
C ALA A 440 24.77 2.01 -3.47
N GLN A 441 24.84 2.82 -4.53
CA GLN A 441 26.10 3.34 -5.05
C GLN A 441 26.77 4.29 -4.05
N SER A 442 26.02 5.19 -3.44
CA SER A 442 26.56 6.09 -2.42
C SER A 442 27.01 5.35 -1.18
N ILE A 443 26.28 4.34 -0.70
CA ILE A 443 26.73 3.50 0.42
C ILE A 443 28.00 2.72 0.07
N ALA A 444 28.07 2.11 -1.11
CA ALA A 444 29.27 1.42 -1.56
C ALA A 444 30.47 2.37 -1.67
N SER A 445 30.26 3.61 -2.12
CA SER A 445 31.30 4.65 -2.16
C SER A 445 31.72 5.13 -0.77
N MET A 446 30.80 5.21 0.18
CA MET A 446 31.12 5.57 1.57
C MET A 446 31.99 4.48 2.20
N TRP A 447 31.61 3.21 2.09
CA TRP A 447 32.43 2.10 2.60
C TRP A 447 33.82 2.08 1.95
N ARG A 448 33.90 2.20 0.62
CA ARG A 448 35.19 2.22 -0.07
C ARG A 448 36.09 3.39 0.29
N SER A 449 35.55 4.52 0.73
CA SER A 449 36.38 5.69 1.05
C SER A 449 36.89 5.70 2.48
N VAL A 450 36.28 4.90 3.37
CA VAL A 450 36.60 4.93 4.81
C VAL A 450 37.00 3.58 5.40
N LEU A 451 36.71 2.47 4.72
CA LEU A 451 36.99 1.09 5.18
C LEU A 451 37.89 0.29 4.23
N ASN A 452 38.29 0.85 3.07
CA ASN A 452 39.12 0.21 2.06
C ASN A 452 40.15 1.21 1.52
#